data_AF-A0A2W4KLW3-F1
#
_entry.id   AF-A0A2W4KLW3-F1
#
_cell.length_a   1.000
_cell.length_b   1.000
_cell.length_c   1.000
_cell.angle_alpha   90.00
_cell.angle_beta   90.00
_cell.angle_gamma   90.00
#
_symmetry.space_group_name_H-M   'P 1'
#
loop_
_entity.id
_entity.type
_entity.pdbx_description
1 polymer ?
#
loop_
_entity_poly.entity_id
_entity_poly.type
_entity_poly.pdbx_seq_one_letter_code
_entity_poly.pdbx_strand_id
1 'polypeptide(L)' 'MRLEHVKAELERWGEVIVTLASGQRFELHIGDTQFDMQNRLIRITSPAAQFVLDGEQIEHLEMHYSHPME' A
#
# COMPACT_ATOMS: atom_id res chain seq x y z
N MET A 1 -7.01 -6.43 6.81
CA MET A 1 -5.88 -7.17 6.18
C MET A 1 -4.69 -7.19 7.15
N ARG A 2 -3.75 -8.15 7.07
CA ARG A 2 -2.49 -8.07 7.85
C ARG A 2 -1.46 -7.20 7.12
N LEU A 3 -0.79 -6.31 7.85
CA LEU A 3 0.16 -5.36 7.25
C LEU A 3 1.38 -6.05 6.62
N GLU A 4 1.82 -7.16 7.20
CA GLU A 4 2.89 -8.01 6.68
C GLU A 4 2.59 -8.52 5.27
N HIS A 5 1.32 -8.86 5.01
CA HIS A 5 0.91 -9.35 3.69
C HIS A 5 0.91 -8.21 2.67
N VAL A 6 0.45 -7.01 3.04
CA VAL A 6 0.49 -5.83 2.17
C VAL A 6 1.93 -5.51 1.80
N LYS A 7 2.85 -5.53 2.76
CA LYS A 7 4.28 -5.33 2.53
C LYS A 7 4.86 -6.40 1.59
N ALA A 8 4.58 -7.67 1.84
CA ALA A 8 5.10 -8.78 1.04
C ALA A 8 4.63 -8.71 -0.41
N GLU A 9 3.36 -8.37 -0.65
CA GLU A 9 2.85 -8.20 -2.01
C GLU A 9 3.43 -6.93 -2.68
N LEU A 10 3.58 -5.81 -1.97
CA LEU A 10 4.26 -4.64 -2.56
C LEU A 10 5.70 -4.97 -2.96
N GLU A 11 6.44 -5.72 -2.14
CA GLU A 11 7.81 -6.15 -2.47
C GLU A 11 7.85 -7.12 -3.65
N ARG A 12 6.80 -7.92 -3.83
CA ARG A 12 6.69 -8.89 -4.93
C ARG A 12 6.31 -8.23 -6.26
N TRP A 13 5.39 -7.26 -6.23
CA TRP A 13 4.79 -6.68 -7.43
C TRP A 13 5.39 -5.31 -7.80
N GLY A 14 6.07 -4.64 -6.86
CA GLY A 14 6.59 -3.29 -7.01
C GLY A 14 5.54 -2.20 -6.81
N GLU A 15 4.28 -2.51 -7.10
CA GLU A 15 3.14 -1.60 -7.02
C GLU A 15 1.85 -2.36 -6.67
N VAL A 16 1.06 -1.78 -5.77
CA VAL A 16 -0.25 -2.33 -5.35
C VAL A 16 -1.22 -1.21 -5.03
N ILE A 17 -2.52 -1.49 -5.13
CA ILE A 17 -3.57 -0.57 -4.69
C ILE A 17 -4.20 -1.12 -3.41
N VAL A 18 -4.19 -0.31 -2.35
CA VAL A 18 -4.92 -0.60 -1.10
C VAL A 18 -6.23 0.15 -1.08
N THR A 19 -7.29 -0.51 -0.61
CA THR A 19 -8.56 0.14 -0.28
C THR A 19 -8.75 0.12 1.23
N LEU A 20 -8.99 1.31 1.80
CA LEU A 20 -9.31 1.46 3.21
C LEU A 20 -10.80 1.20 3.47
N ALA A 21 -11.17 0.88 4.70
CA ALA A 21 -12.56 0.68 5.13
C ALA A 21 -13.47 1.90 4.88
N SER A 22 -12.90 3.09 4.68
CA SER A 22 -13.63 4.29 4.25
C SER A 22 -14.02 4.28 2.76
N GLY A 23 -13.55 3.30 2.00
CA GLY A 23 -13.63 3.24 0.53
C GLY A 23 -12.53 4.04 -0.18
N GLN A 24 -11.66 4.73 0.55
CA GLN A 24 -10.56 5.49 -0.05
C GLN A 24 -9.46 4.56 -0.56
N ARG A 25 -8.96 4.85 -1.78
CA ARG A 25 -7.92 4.06 -2.44
C ARG A 25 -6.60 4.80 -2.43
N PHE A 26 -5.51 4.05 -2.24
CA PHE A 26 -4.14 4.53 -2.39
C PHE A 26 -3.34 3.56 -3.22
N GLU A 27 -2.58 4.09 -4.16
CA GLU A 27 -1.54 3.34 -4.86
C GLU A 27 -0.24 3.44 -4.05
N LEU A 28 0.38 2.30 -3.81
CA LEU A 28 1.65 2.18 -3.11
C LEU A 28 2.72 1.77 -4.11
N HIS A 29 3.84 2.48 -4.13
CA HIS A 29 5.02 2.09 -4.90
C HIS A 29 6.17 1.72 -3.97
N ILE A 30 6.97 0.73 -4.35
CA ILE A 30 8.09 0.28 -3.53
C ILE A 30 9.12 1.40 -3.25
N GLY A 31 9.25 2.36 -4.17
CA GLY A 31 10.22 3.46 -4.04
C GLY A 31 9.80 4.59 -3.10
N ASP A 32 8.51 4.73 -2.80
CA ASP A 32 7.96 5.86 -2.05
C ASP A 32 7.18 5.48 -0.77
N THR A 33 7.06 4.18 -0.52
CA THR A 33 6.28 3.61 0.57
C THR A 33 7.18 3.01 1.66
N GLN A 34 6.91 3.35 2.92
CA GLN A 34 7.59 2.81 4.10
C GLN A 34 6.59 2.16 5.06
N PHE A 35 6.98 1.03 5.64
CA PHE A 35 6.18 0.30 6.62
C PHE A 35 6.77 0.45 8.02
N ASP A 36 5.98 0.97 8.94
CA ASP A 36 6.25 0.96 10.37
C ASP A 36 5.49 -0.20 11.00
N MET A 37 6.13 -1.37 11.03
CA MET A 37 5.51 -2.61 11.52
C MET A 37 5.18 -2.55 13.00
N GLN A 38 5.95 -1.79 13.78
CA GLN A 38 5.75 -1.66 15.22
C GLN A 38 4.47 -0.88 15.53
N ASN A 39 4.25 0.23 14.83
CA ASN A 39 3.07 1.08 15.02
C ASN A 39 1.92 0.74 14.07
N ARG A 40 2.11 -0.23 13.18
CA ARG A 40 1.15 -0.66 12.16
C ARG A 40 0.73 0.46 11.21
N LEU A 41 1.69 1.28 10.77
CA LEU A 41 1.46 2.41 9.87
C LEU A 41 2.13 2.22 8.52
N ILE A 42 1.51 2.75 7.46
CA ILE A 42 2.11 2.93 6.14
C ILE A 42 2.37 4.42 5.92
N ARG A 43 3.57 4.77 5.49
CA ARG A 43 3.93 6.14 5.12
C ARG A 43 4.20 6.22 3.63
N ILE A 44 3.57 7.16 2.96
CA ILE A 44 3.71 7.37 1.51
C ILE A 44 4.26 8.78 1.32
N THR A 45 5.34 8.91 0.54
CA THR A 45 5.93 10.21 0.20
C THR A 45 5.69 10.53 -1.26
N SER A 46 4.89 11.54 -1.53
CA SER A 46 4.74 12.11 -2.88
C SER A 46 5.46 13.46 -2.97
N PRO A 47 5.66 14.02 -4.19
CA PRO A 47 6.23 15.36 -4.33
C PRO A 47 5.41 16.47 -3.66
N ALA A 48 4.09 16.29 -3.50
CA ALA A 48 3.17 17.31 -2.98
C ALA A 48 2.78 17.12 -1.51
N ALA A 49 2.87 15.89 -0.98
CA ALA A 49 2.37 15.55 0.35
C ALA A 49 2.98 14.25 0.91
N GLN A 50 2.92 14.11 2.22
CA GLN A 50 3.14 12.85 2.93
C GLN A 50 1.82 12.34 3.48
N PHE A 51 1.57 11.04 3.31
CA PHE A 51 0.39 10.38 3.85
C PHE A 51 0.81 9.37 4.92
N VAL A 52 -0.02 9.23 5.95
CA VAL A 52 0.12 8.19 6.97
C VAL A 52 -1.19 7.43 7.01
N LEU A 53 -1.15 6.15 6.68
CA LEU A 53 -2.30 5.26 6.69
C LEU A 53 -2.22 4.34 7.91
N ASP A 54 -3.37 4.09 8.53
CA ASP A 54 -3.54 3.03 9.52
C ASP A 54 -3.64 1.68 8.79
N GLY A 55 -2.67 0.80 9.03
CA GLY A 55 -2.60 -0.52 8.40
C GLY A 55 -3.78 -1.43 8.76
N GLU A 56 -4.46 -1.17 9.87
CA GLU A 56 -5.65 -1.93 10.28
C GLU A 56 -6.89 -1.59 9.48
N GLN A 57 -6.91 -0.40 8.87
CA GLN A 57 -8.03 0.05 8.06
C GLN A 57 -8.00 -0.53 6.65
N ILE A 58 -6.97 -1.31 6.28
CA ILE A 58 -6.89 -1.91 4.95
C ILE A 58 -7.87 -3.08 4.84
N GLU A 59 -8.85 -2.92 3.94
CA GLU A 59 -9.91 -3.89 3.69
C GLU A 59 -9.46 -4.93 2.66
N HIS A 60 -9.03 -4.48 1.48
CA HIS A 60 -8.50 -5.34 0.43
C HIS A 60 -7.31 -4.73 -0.32
N LEU A 61 -6.60 -5.60 -1.03
CA LEU A 61 -5.38 -5.31 -1.79
C LEU A 61 -5.58 -5.77 -3.24
N GLU A 62 -5.25 -4.91 -4.19
CA GLU A 62 -5.25 -5.21 -5.62
C GLU A 62 -3.80 -5.14 -6.13
N MET A 63 -3.34 -6.20 -6.81
CA MET A 63 -2.05 -6.18 -7.48
C MET A 63 -2.22 -5.41 -8.80
N HIS A 64 -1.52 -4.28 -8.93
CA HIS A 64 -1.62 -3.48 -10.14
C HIS A 64 -0.65 -4.07 -11.18
N TYR A 65 -1.22 -4.59 -12.26
CA TYR A 65 -0.41 -5.09 -13.37
C TYR A 65 0.09 -3.88 -14.17
N SER A 66 1.39 -3.61 -14.10
CA SER A 66 2.05 -2.55 -14.88
C SER A 66 1.98 -2.78 -16.40
N HIS A 67 1.57 -3.99 -16.83
CA HIS A 67 1.24 -4.33 -18.21
C HIS A 67 0.02 -5.28 -18.24
N PRO A 68 -0.90 -5.18 -19.22
CA PRO A 68 -1.91 -6.21 -19.41
C PRO A 68 -1.22 -7.57 -19.58
N MET A 69 -1.68 -8.58 -18.85
CA MET A 69 -1.24 -9.97 -19.07
C MET A 69 -1.71 -10.38 -20.48
N GLU A 70 -0.77 -10.59 -21.40
CA GLU A 70 -1.02 -11.34 -22.65
C GLU A 70 -1.25 -12.83 -22.35
#